data_AF-A0A0P1IJP2-F1
#
_entry.id   AF-A0A0P1IJP2-F1
#
_cell.length_a   1.000
_cell.length_b   1.000
_cell.length_c   1.000
_cell.angle_alpha   90.00
_cell.angle_beta   90.00
_cell.angle_gamma   90.00
#
_symmetry.space_group_name_H-M   'P 1'
#
loop_
_entity.id
_entity.type
_entity.pdbx_description
1 polymer ?
#
loop_
_entity_poly.entity_id
_entity_poly.type
_entity_poly.pdbx_seq_one_letter_code
_entity_poly.pdbx_strand_id
1 'polypeptide(L)' 'MALYLYVPDLDAAYKRALDAGAISIAEPAEQYHGDSLAILADKWGNQWYLAYATVILDDDQVRERRQAEEAEEK' A
#
# COMPACT_ATOMS: atom_id res chain seq x y z
N MET A 1 0.27 -16.12 -6.12
CA MET A 1 -0.68 -15.30 -6.90
C MET A 1 -0.81 -13.96 -6.19
N ALA A 2 -0.90 -12.84 -6.90
CA ALA A 2 -1.03 -11.51 -6.30
C ALA A 2 -2.38 -10.87 -6.71
N LEU A 3 -3.08 -10.30 -5.73
CA LEU A 3 -4.31 -9.54 -5.94
C LEU A 3 -4.11 -8.11 -5.47
N TYR A 4 -4.57 -7.16 -6.28
CA TYR A 4 -4.51 -5.75 -5.97
C TYR A 4 -5.93 -5.21 -5.79
N LEU A 5 -6.21 -4.63 -4.63
CA LEU A 5 -7.54 -4.22 -4.22
C LEU A 5 -7.49 -2.81 -3.66
N TYR A 6 -8.36 -1.95 -4.19
CA TYR A 6 -8.70 -0.71 -3.52
C TYR A 6 -9.73 -0.98 -2.45
N VAL A 7 -9.40 -0.60 -1.22
CA VAL A 7 -10.29 -0.74 -0.05
C VAL A 7 -10.66 0.64 0.46
N PRO A 8 -11.87 0.83 1.00
CA PRO A 8 -12.30 2.13 1.52
C PRO A 8 -11.62 2.51 2.85
N ASP A 9 -11.04 1.53 3.55
CA ASP A 9 -10.31 1.72 4.80
C ASP A 9 -9.16 0.70 4.86
N LEU A 10 -7.94 1.21 4.69
CA LEU A 10 -6.74 0.38 4.61
C LEU A 10 -6.42 -0.27 5.95
N ASP A 11 -6.46 0.50 7.03
CA ASP A 11 -6.13 0.03 8.38
C ASP A 11 -7.11 -1.04 8.86
N ALA A 12 -8.41 -0.85 8.62
CA ALA A 12 -9.43 -1.82 8.98
C ALA A 12 -9.27 -3.13 8.17
N ALA A 13 -9.01 -3.03 6.87
CA ALA A 13 -8.80 -4.20 6.02
C ALA A 13 -7.51 -4.96 6.40
N TYR A 14 -6.44 -4.21 6.68
CA TYR A 14 -5.15 -4.75 7.08
C TYR A 14 -5.25 -5.49 8.42
N LYS A 15 -5.85 -4.86 9.44
CA LYS A 15 -6.08 -5.49 10.75
C LYS A 15 -6.94 -6.75 10.62
N ARG A 16 -8.01 -6.70 9.84
CA ARG A 16 -8.87 -7.86 9.60
C ARG A 16 -8.12 -9.03 8.98
N ALA A 17 -7.20 -8.75 8.06
CA ALA A 17 -6.37 -9.79 7.45
C ALA A 17 -5.42 -10.42 8.49
N LEU A 18 -4.78 -9.62 9.34
CA LEU A 18 -3.94 -10.11 10.44
C LEU A 18 -4.75 -10.99 11.41
N ASP A 19 -5.94 -10.55 11.81
CA ASP A 19 -6.84 -11.30 12.69
C ASP A 19 -7.29 -12.64 12.05
N ALA A 20 -7.34 -12.71 10.72
CA ALA A 20 -7.63 -13.94 9.97
C ALA A 20 -6.41 -14.86 9.79
N GLY A 21 -5.25 -14.49 10.33
CA GLY A 21 -4.00 -15.24 10.23
C GLY A 21 -3.18 -14.95 8.98
N ALA A 22 -3.40 -13.81 8.32
CA ALA A 22 -2.48 -13.31 7.30
C ALA A 22 -1.19 -12.79 7.96
N ILE A 23 -0.10 -12.82 7.20
CA ILE A 23 1.22 -12.36 7.61
C ILE A 23 1.47 -11.01 6.94
N SER A 24 1.86 -10.01 7.73
CA SER A 24 2.31 -8.73 7.20
C SER A 24 3.60 -8.91 6.41
N ILE A 25 3.60 -8.50 5.14
CA ILE A 25 4.80 -8.36 4.33
C ILE A 25 5.27 -6.91 4.37
N ALA A 26 4.34 -5.98 4.17
CA ALA A 26 4.58 -4.54 4.26
C ALA A 26 3.42 -3.90 5.02
N GLU A 27 3.75 -3.13 6.05
CA GLU A 27 2.77 -2.36 6.82
C GLU A 27 2.18 -1.23 5.95
N PRO A 28 0.97 -0.75 6.27
CA PRO A 28 0.37 0.40 5.59
C PRO A 28 1.32 1.60 5.59
N ALA A 29 1.75 2.03 4.41
CA ALA A 29 2.63 3.18 4.23
C ALA A 29 2.15 4.07 3.08
N GLU A 30 2.22 5.39 3.29
CA GLU A 30 1.99 6.37 2.23
C GLU A 30 3.09 6.24 1.17
N GLN A 31 2.68 6.14 -0.08
CA GLN A 31 3.55 6.12 -1.24
C GLN A 31 3.70 7.53 -1.81
N TYR A 32 4.80 7.78 -2.52
CA TYR A 32 5.08 9.09 -3.15
C TYR A 32 3.95 9.64 -4.03
N HIS A 33 3.09 8.78 -4.57
CA HIS A 33 2.00 9.16 -5.45
C HIS A 33 0.68 9.44 -4.70
N GLY A 34 0.70 9.50 -3.36
CA GLY A 34 -0.43 9.93 -2.52
C GLY A 34 -1.37 8.80 -2.10
N ASP A 35 -1.15 7.58 -2.60
CA ASP A 35 -1.86 6.38 -2.17
C ASP A 35 -1.16 5.74 -0.98
N SER A 36 -1.93 5.18 -0.04
CA SER A 36 -1.40 4.31 1.01
C SER A 36 -1.50 2.86 0.55
N LEU A 37 -0.43 2.08 0.76
CA LEU A 37 -0.36 0.67 0.34
C LEU A 37 0.07 -0.22 1.51
N ALA A 38 -0.57 -1.37 1.65
CA ALA A 38 -0.15 -2.45 2.54
C ALA A 38 -0.10 -3.78 1.79
N ILE A 39 0.80 -4.68 2.20
CA ILE A 39 0.97 -6.00 1.58
C ILE A 39 0.89 -7.09 2.64
N LEU A 40 0.01 -8.06 2.40
CA LEU A 40 -0.22 -9.22 3.28
C LEU A 40 -0.10 -10.52 2.49
N ALA A 41 0.39 -11.57 3.13
CA ALA A 41 0.30 -12.94 2.63
C ALA A 41 -0.76 -13.72 3.41
N ASP A 42 -1.66 -14.39 2.71
CA ASP A 42 -2.53 -15.37 3.36
C ASP A 42 -1.83 -16.73 3.55
N LYS A 43 -2.46 -17.61 4.33
CA LYS A 43 -1.95 -18.95 4.63
C LYS A 43 -1.84 -19.88 3.42
N TRP A 44 -2.42 -19.51 2.28
CA TRP A 44 -2.38 -20.28 1.04
C TRP A 44 -1.31 -19.75 0.07
N GLY A 45 -0.56 -18.72 0.47
CA GLY A 45 0.51 -18.12 -0.34
C GLY A 45 0.01 -17.11 -1.36
N ASN A 46 -1.21 -16.57 -1.22
CA ASN A 46 -1.63 -15.42 -2.01
C ASN A 46 -1.15 -14.14 -1.36
N GLN A 47 -0.70 -13.20 -2.18
CA GLN A 47 -0.34 -11.86 -1.77
C GLN A 47 -1.50 -10.91 -2.05
N TRP A 48 -1.82 -10.11 -1.06
CA TRP A 48 -2.90 -9.12 -1.07
C TRP A 48 -2.27 -7.74 -0.95
N TYR A 49 -2.40 -6.96 -2.02
CA TYR A 49 -1.99 -5.57 -2.09
C TYR A 49 -3.25 -4.74 -1.84
N LEU A 50 -3.30 -4.12 -0.66
CA LEU A 50 -4.40 -3.28 -0.22
C LEU A 50 -4.00 -1.82 -0.43
N ALA A 51 -4.70 -1.12 -1.31
CA ALA A 51 -4.45 0.28 -1.60
C ALA A 51 -5.63 1.15 -1.15
N TYR A 52 -5.33 2.35 -0.70
CA TYR A 52 -6.32 3.39 -0.41
C TYR A 52 -5.81 4.73 -0.92
N ALA A 53 -6.62 5.41 -1.72
CA ALA A 53 -6.28 6.73 -2.23
C ALA A 53 -6.54 7.79 -1.15
N THR A 54 -5.46 8.24 -0.50
CA THR A 54 -5.53 9.25 0.56
C THR A 54 -5.54 10.66 -0.03
N VAL A 55 -4.77 10.89 -1.08
CA VAL A 55 -4.66 12.19 -1.76
C VAL A 55 -4.68 12.00 -3.27
N ILE A 56 -5.60 12.68 -3.95
CA ILE A 56 -5.55 12.78 -5.42
C ILE A 56 -4.52 13.85 -5.77
N LEU A 57 -3.34 13.40 -6.19
CA LEU A 57 -2.27 14.27 -6.70
C LEU A 57 -2.41 14.42 -8.21
N ASP A 58 -2.02 15.58 -8.73
CA ASP A 58 -1.84 15.78 -10.17
C ASP A 58 -0.46 15.28 -10.64
N ASP A 59 -0.30 15.15 -11.96
CA ASP A 59 0.92 14.62 -12.59
C ASP A 59 2.20 15.37 -12.20
N ASP A 60 2.10 16.65 -11.83
CA ASP A 60 3.25 17.46 -11.45
C ASP A 60 3.70 17.15 -10.03
N GLN A 61 2.75 17.07 -9.09
CA GLN A 61 3.00 16.69 -7.71
C GLN A 61 3.56 15.26 -7.58
N VAL A 62 3.10 14.32 -8.41
CA VAL A 62 3.63 12.94 -8.42
C VAL A 62 5.09 12.91 -8.91
N ARG A 63 5.45 13.73 -9.90
CA ARG A 63 6.83 13.81 -10.40
C ARG A 63 7.79 14.39 -9.37
N GLU A 64 7.39 15.46 -8.69
CA GLU A 64 8.21 16.09 -7.65
C GLU A 64 8.48 15.12 -6.49
N ARG A 65 7.46 14.41 -6.02
CA ARG A 65 7.61 13.43 -4.92
C ARG A 65 8.45 12.22 -5.32
N ARG A 66 8.35 11.72 -6.55
CA ARG A 66 9.21 10.64 -7.06
C ARG A 66 10.69 11.03 -7.04
N GLN A 67 11.02 12.25 -7.48
CA GLN A 67 12.40 12.72 -7.47
C GLN A 67 12.96 12.89 -6.06
N ALA A 68 12.10 13.25 -5.09
CA ALA A 68 12.49 13.34 -3.68
C ALA A 68 12.86 11.95 -3.11
N GLU A 69 12.05 10.91 -3.36
CA GLU A 69 12.38 9.55 -2.92
C GLU A 69 13.64 9.00 -3.62
N GLU A 70 13.78 9.20 -4.93
CA GLU A 70 14.97 8.75 -5.69
C GLU A 70 16.26 9.48 -5.25
N ALA A 71 16.14 10.70 -4.73
CA ALA A 71 17.27 11.46 -4.18
C ALA A 71 17.64 11.03 -2.76
N GLU A 72 16.70 10.50 -1.99
CA GLU A 72 16.92 10.01 -0.62
C GLU A 72 17.56 8.60 -0.61
N GLU A 73 17.38 7.82 -1.68
CA GLU A 73 18.01 6.50 -1.84
C GLU A 73 19.48 6.56 -2.33
N LYS A 74 20.03 7.74 -2.60
CA LYS A 74 21.37 7.94 -3.19
C LYS A 74 22.41 8.50 -2.22
#